data_AF-A0A5P9PAV8-F1
#
_entry.id   AF-A0A5P9PAV8-F1
#
_cell.length_a   1.000
_cell.length_b   1.000
_cell.length_c   1.000
_cell.angle_alpha   90.00
_cell.angle_beta   90.00
_cell.angle_gamma   90.00
#
_symmetry.space_group_name_H-M   'P 1'
#
loop_
_entity.id
_entity.type
_entity.pdbx_description
1 polymer ?
#
loop_
_entity_poly.entity_id
_entity_poly.type
_entity_poly.pdbx_seq_one_letter_code
_entity_poly.pdbx_strand_id
1 'polypeptide(L)'
;MDVVERVRTWLADRDVVEADGGWLARGEELDADEVAHEWARELLEEPYLDGYARLMLGFGLLDLLDAYPVTVEIRRTLEPGLTSEFWANYRLRLEAPKPPEAILESLWTDLFVDEDTAPIAFAEVLGNDLRQLHTPGGLRRARRVLAVSGPVPWTAKDRAYRYAATRPDLRLALPREWELSTHDPPQGR
;
A
#
# COMPACT_ATOMS: atom_id res chain seq x y z
N MET A 1 3.46 20.44 -10.75
CA MET A 1 2.31 19.67 -11.24
C MET A 1 2.17 18.46 -10.35
N ASP A 2 0.99 18.23 -9.79
CA ASP A 2 0.69 17.07 -8.94
C ASP A 2 0.91 15.76 -9.73
N VAL A 3 1.32 14.69 -9.05
CA VAL A 3 1.61 13.40 -9.69
C VAL A 3 0.35 12.79 -10.30
N VAL A 4 -0.81 12.96 -9.65
CA VAL A 4 -2.11 12.53 -10.18
C VAL A 4 -2.45 13.27 -11.47
N GLU A 5 -2.24 14.59 -11.51
CA GLU A 5 -2.45 15.39 -12.73
C GLU A 5 -1.52 14.97 -13.88
N ARG A 6 -0.27 14.58 -13.57
CA ARG A 6 0.64 14.00 -14.56
C ARG A 6 0.10 12.69 -15.12
N VAL A 7 -0.47 11.84 -14.28
CA VAL A 7 -1.08 10.57 -14.70
C VAL A 7 -2.33 10.83 -15.54
N ARG A 8 -3.21 11.75 -15.13
CA ARG A 8 -4.37 12.15 -15.94
C ARG A 8 -3.95 12.65 -17.33
N THR A 9 -2.89 13.45 -17.40
CA THR A 9 -2.33 13.91 -18.68
C THR A 9 -1.81 12.75 -19.52
N TRP A 10 -1.06 11.82 -18.90
CA TRP A 10 -0.51 10.65 -19.59
C TRP A 10 -1.61 9.71 -20.13
N LEU A 11 -2.72 9.55 -19.38
CA LEU A 11 -3.91 8.83 -19.80
C LEU A 11 -4.65 9.56 -20.94
N ALA A 12 -4.82 10.87 -20.82
CA ALA A 12 -5.48 11.69 -21.85
C ALA A 12 -4.74 11.67 -23.19
N ASP A 13 -3.41 11.63 -23.18
CA ASP A 13 -2.57 11.46 -24.38
C ASP A 13 -2.82 10.11 -25.11
N ARG A 14 -3.53 9.18 -24.47
CA ARG A 14 -3.93 7.86 -24.98
C ARG A 14 -5.44 7.73 -25.21
N ASP A 15 -6.14 8.86 -25.28
CA ASP A 15 -7.60 8.94 -25.40
C ASP A 15 -8.34 8.29 -24.21
N VAL A 16 -7.73 8.28 -23.01
CA VAL A 16 -8.33 7.80 -21.76
C VAL A 16 -8.61 8.99 -20.85
N VAL A 17 -9.89 9.28 -20.61
CA VAL A 17 -10.30 10.45 -19.83
C VAL A 17 -11.32 10.08 -18.75
N GLU A 18 -11.23 10.76 -17.61
CA GLU A 18 -12.21 10.63 -16.54
C GLU A 18 -13.54 11.25 -16.99
N ALA A 19 -14.63 10.51 -16.82
CA ALA A 19 -16.00 10.91 -17.16
C ALA A 19 -16.93 10.72 -15.95
N ASP A 20 -18.20 11.13 -16.04
CA ASP A 20 -19.15 11.12 -14.92
C ASP A 20 -19.30 9.72 -14.28
N GLY A 21 -18.50 9.46 -13.23
CA GLY A 21 -18.52 8.22 -12.45
C GLY A 21 -17.63 7.08 -12.98
N GLY A 22 -16.78 7.32 -13.97
CA GLY A 22 -15.94 6.29 -14.58
C GLY A 22 -14.91 6.84 -15.56
N TRP A 23 -14.56 6.04 -16.54
CA TRP A 23 -13.54 6.37 -17.55
C TRP A 23 -14.06 6.14 -18.95
N LEU A 24 -13.58 6.92 -19.91
CA LEU A 24 -13.83 6.72 -21.32
C LEU A 24 -12.51 6.45 -22.02
N ALA A 25 -12.45 5.37 -22.80
CA ALA A 25 -11.33 5.05 -23.66
C ALA A 25 -11.85 4.76 -25.08
N ARG A 26 -11.49 5.60 -26.05
CA ARG A 26 -11.91 5.44 -27.47
C ARG A 26 -13.43 5.28 -27.68
N GLY A 27 -14.23 5.86 -26.79
CA GLY A 27 -15.69 5.81 -26.83
C GLY A 27 -16.32 4.63 -26.07
N GLU A 28 -15.51 3.79 -25.42
CA GLU A 28 -15.96 2.73 -24.51
C GLU A 28 -15.90 3.22 -23.07
N GLU A 29 -16.95 2.92 -22.30
CA GLU A 29 -16.99 3.17 -20.85
C GLU A 29 -16.24 2.06 -20.13
N LEU A 30 -15.34 2.47 -19.23
CA LEU A 30 -14.51 1.59 -18.42
C LEU A 30 -14.62 1.98 -16.94
N ASP A 31 -14.48 0.98 -16.07
CA ASP A 31 -14.24 1.22 -14.65
C ASP A 31 -12.74 1.41 -14.34
N ALA A 32 -12.43 1.74 -13.08
CA ALA A 32 -11.06 2.00 -12.65
C ALA A 32 -10.16 0.75 -12.69
N ASP A 33 -10.72 -0.44 -12.49
CA ASP A 33 -9.97 -1.70 -12.52
C ASP A 33 -9.64 -2.09 -13.97
N GLU A 34 -10.57 -1.90 -14.90
CA GLU A 34 -10.34 -2.07 -16.33
C GLU A 34 -9.24 -1.12 -16.82
N VAL A 35 -9.27 0.14 -16.37
CA VAL A 35 -8.21 1.10 -16.67
C VAL A 35 -6.87 0.66 -16.08
N ALA A 36 -6.86 0.19 -14.83
CA ALA A 36 -5.64 -0.33 -14.22
C ALA A 36 -5.07 -1.53 -14.99
N HIS A 37 -5.92 -2.46 -15.42
CA HIS A 37 -5.48 -3.65 -16.16
C HIS A 37 -4.86 -3.33 -17.51
N GLU A 38 -5.44 -2.38 -18.26
CA GLU A 38 -4.97 -2.03 -19.59
C GLU A 38 -3.71 -1.15 -19.53
N TRP A 39 -3.67 -0.15 -18.64
CA TRP A 39 -2.67 0.91 -18.70
C TRP A 39 -1.59 0.89 -17.61
N ALA A 40 -1.75 0.17 -16.50
CA ALA A 40 -0.74 0.21 -15.43
C ALA A 40 0.62 -0.30 -15.89
N ARG A 41 0.65 -1.41 -16.63
CA ARG A 41 1.90 -1.96 -17.19
C ARG A 41 2.52 -1.01 -18.19
N GLU A 42 1.73 -0.45 -19.11
CA GLU A 42 2.24 0.46 -20.13
C GLU A 42 2.89 1.70 -19.50
N LEU A 43 2.26 2.29 -18.48
CA LEU A 43 2.81 3.42 -17.74
C LEU A 43 4.13 3.06 -17.05
N LEU A 44 4.19 1.88 -16.42
CA LEU A 44 5.36 1.43 -15.68
C LEU A 44 6.51 0.93 -16.58
N GLU A 45 6.23 0.63 -17.84
CA GLU A 45 7.22 0.22 -18.84
C GLU A 45 7.60 1.37 -19.81
N GLU A 46 7.08 2.58 -19.59
CA GLU A 46 7.27 3.76 -20.46
C GLU A 46 8.78 4.03 -20.71
N PRO A 47 9.28 3.83 -21.95
CA PRO A 47 10.72 3.81 -22.24
C PRO A 47 11.45 5.13 -21.99
N TYR A 48 10.72 6.25 -22.01
CA TYR A 48 11.31 7.59 -21.85
C TYR A 48 11.39 8.05 -20.40
N LEU A 49 10.85 7.28 -19.45
CA LEU A 49 10.91 7.58 -18.03
C LEU A 49 12.00 6.76 -17.35
N ASP A 50 12.71 7.37 -16.41
CA ASP A 50 13.57 6.62 -15.49
C ASP A 50 12.73 5.83 -14.46
N GLY A 51 13.37 4.88 -13.78
CA GLY A 51 12.70 4.02 -12.79
C GLY A 51 12.00 4.80 -11.68
N TYR A 52 12.60 5.90 -11.21
CA TYR A 52 12.01 6.74 -10.18
C TYR A 52 10.75 7.44 -10.67
N ALA A 53 10.77 8.01 -11.88
CA ALA A 53 9.62 8.64 -12.49
C ALA A 53 8.48 7.65 -12.73
N ARG A 54 8.79 6.44 -13.22
CA ARG A 54 7.81 5.35 -13.36
C ARG A 54 7.18 4.98 -12.01
N LEU A 55 8.00 4.80 -10.98
CA LEU A 55 7.52 4.48 -9.63
C LEU A 55 6.58 5.57 -9.10
N MET A 56 6.96 6.84 -9.23
CA MET A 56 6.13 7.96 -8.77
C MET A 56 4.81 8.04 -9.56
N LEU A 57 4.84 7.88 -10.89
CA LEU A 57 3.62 7.86 -11.70
C LEU A 57 2.74 6.65 -11.40
N GLY A 58 3.31 5.46 -11.18
CA GLY A 58 2.54 4.27 -10.79
C GLY A 58 1.81 4.48 -9.48
N PHE A 59 2.47 5.10 -8.50
CA PHE A 59 1.84 5.50 -7.26
C PHE A 59 0.79 6.62 -7.43
N GLY A 60 0.97 7.52 -8.39
CA GLY A 60 -0.06 8.49 -8.79
C GLY A 60 -1.26 7.82 -9.47
N LEU A 61 -1.04 6.78 -10.27
CA LEU A 61 -2.09 5.97 -10.90
C LEU A 61 -2.89 5.21 -9.84
N LEU A 62 -2.19 4.68 -8.82
CA LEU A 62 -2.83 4.07 -7.67
C LEU A 62 -3.68 5.06 -6.87
N ASP A 63 -3.21 6.29 -6.67
CA ASP A 63 -4.00 7.32 -5.98
C ASP A 63 -5.22 7.76 -6.79
N LEU A 64 -5.14 7.69 -8.12
CA LEU A 64 -6.21 8.07 -9.03
C LEU A 64 -7.28 6.99 -9.17
N LEU A 65 -6.87 5.72 -9.29
CA LEU A 65 -7.76 4.61 -9.58
C LEU A 65 -8.18 3.81 -8.34
N ASP A 66 -7.36 3.83 -7.28
CA ASP A 66 -7.50 2.96 -6.10
C ASP A 66 -7.70 1.47 -6.47
N ALA A 67 -6.98 1.03 -7.50
CA ALA A 67 -7.15 -0.28 -8.11
C ALA A 67 -6.00 -1.23 -7.72
N TYR A 68 -6.34 -2.38 -7.16
CA TYR A 68 -5.37 -3.41 -6.74
C TYR A 68 -4.37 -3.83 -7.83
N PRO A 69 -4.78 -4.04 -9.11
CA PRO A 69 -3.84 -4.39 -10.18
C PRO A 69 -2.66 -3.44 -10.34
N VAL A 70 -2.83 -2.14 -10.03
CA VAL A 70 -1.73 -1.16 -10.08
C VAL A 70 -0.64 -1.53 -9.06
N THR A 71 -1.02 -1.99 -7.87
CA THR A 71 -0.04 -2.40 -6.85
C THR A 71 0.79 -3.61 -7.29
N VAL A 72 0.16 -4.55 -8.00
CA VAL A 72 0.82 -5.73 -8.56
C VAL A 72 1.87 -5.31 -9.60
N GLU A 73 1.49 -4.45 -10.55
CA GLU A 73 2.41 -3.99 -11.58
C GLU A 73 3.56 -3.16 -11.00
N ILE A 74 3.30 -2.26 -10.03
CA ILE A 74 4.37 -1.49 -9.34
C ILE A 74 5.42 -2.44 -8.76
N ARG A 75 5.00 -3.50 -8.07
CA ARG A 75 5.94 -4.48 -7.48
C ARG A 75 6.70 -5.25 -8.55
N ARG A 76 6.01 -5.66 -9.62
CA ARG A 76 6.59 -6.41 -10.73
C ARG A 76 7.69 -5.63 -11.44
N THR A 77 7.52 -4.33 -11.60
CA THR A 77 8.47 -3.45 -12.29
C THR A 77 9.42 -2.73 -11.33
N LEU A 78 9.41 -3.05 -10.03
CA LEU A 78 10.22 -2.36 -9.03
C LEU A 78 11.71 -2.63 -9.27
N GLU A 79 12.47 -1.56 -9.52
CA GLU A 79 13.92 -1.65 -9.63
C GLU A 79 14.56 -1.81 -8.24
N PRO A 80 15.59 -2.68 -8.07
CA PRO A 80 16.20 -2.93 -6.76
C PRO A 80 16.66 -1.68 -6.01
N GLY A 81 17.14 -0.67 -6.76
CA GLY A 81 17.62 0.60 -6.22
C GLY A 81 16.54 1.52 -5.65
N LEU A 82 15.25 1.20 -5.84
CA LEU A 82 14.11 2.05 -5.46
C LEU A 82 13.28 1.48 -4.31
N THR A 83 13.80 0.47 -3.62
CA THR A 83 13.10 -0.19 -2.52
C THR A 83 12.74 0.78 -1.39
N SER A 84 13.63 1.73 -1.07
CA SER A 84 13.38 2.72 -0.01
C SER A 84 12.24 3.67 -0.37
N GLU A 85 12.21 4.12 -1.61
CA GLU A 85 11.20 5.00 -2.19
C GLU A 85 9.84 4.30 -2.28
N PHE A 86 9.84 3.03 -2.64
CA PHE A 86 8.65 2.18 -2.66
C PHE A 86 8.00 2.12 -1.27
N TRP A 87 8.77 1.80 -0.22
CA TRP A 87 8.25 1.73 1.13
C TRP A 87 7.86 3.10 1.70
N ALA A 88 8.60 4.16 1.35
CA ALA A 88 8.23 5.53 1.71
C ALA A 88 6.85 5.90 1.15
N ASN A 89 6.55 5.49 -0.08
CA ASN A 89 5.26 5.73 -0.71
C ASN A 89 4.12 4.92 -0.10
N TYR A 90 4.36 3.67 0.33
CA TYR A 90 3.40 2.91 1.13
C TYR A 90 3.11 3.60 2.46
N ARG A 91 4.16 3.98 3.20
CA ARG A 91 4.03 4.68 4.49
C ARG A 91 3.23 5.98 4.34
N LEU A 92 3.53 6.80 3.34
CA LEU A 92 2.82 8.05 3.07
C LEU A 92 1.31 7.84 2.90
N ARG A 93 0.92 6.86 2.08
CA ARG A 93 -0.50 6.53 1.82
C ARG A 93 -1.19 5.97 3.06
N LEU A 94 -0.51 5.10 3.79
CA LEU A 94 -1.01 4.57 5.07
C LEU A 94 -1.13 5.65 6.15
N GLU A 95 -0.44 6.78 6.03
CA GLU A 95 -0.57 7.93 6.93
C GLU A 95 -1.67 8.90 6.50
N ALA A 96 -2.16 8.84 5.26
CA ALA A 96 -3.19 9.75 4.73
C ALA A 96 -4.53 9.63 5.48
N PRO A 97 -5.40 10.66 5.50
CA PRO A 97 -6.73 10.54 6.13
C PRO A 97 -7.57 9.39 5.58
N LYS A 98 -7.55 9.19 4.26
CA LYS A 98 -8.14 8.04 3.56
C LYS A 98 -7.02 7.41 2.71
N PRO A 99 -6.55 6.19 3.03
CA PRO A 99 -5.59 5.49 2.19
C PRO A 99 -6.32 4.91 0.97
N PRO A 100 -5.64 4.67 -0.16
CA PRO A 100 -6.13 3.75 -1.17
C PRO A 100 -6.41 2.39 -0.53
N GLU A 101 -7.61 1.84 -0.72
CA GLU A 101 -7.98 0.49 -0.27
C GLU A 101 -7.04 -0.56 -0.88
N ALA A 102 -6.63 -0.35 -2.14
CA ALA A 102 -5.68 -1.21 -2.84
C ALA A 102 -4.32 -1.36 -2.11
N ILE A 103 -3.86 -0.36 -1.34
CA ILE A 103 -2.65 -0.48 -0.51
C ILE A 103 -2.86 -1.45 0.66
N LEU A 104 -4.06 -1.44 1.27
CA LEU A 104 -4.37 -2.34 2.37
C LEU A 104 -4.56 -3.76 1.87
N GLU A 105 -5.22 -3.91 0.72
CA GLU A 105 -5.38 -5.18 0.03
C GLU A 105 -4.01 -5.75 -0.39
N SER A 106 -3.12 -4.96 -0.99
CA SER A 106 -1.79 -5.45 -1.36
C SER A 106 -0.95 -5.87 -0.16
N LEU A 107 -1.10 -5.21 0.99
CA LEU A 107 -0.46 -5.68 2.22
C LEU A 107 -0.99 -7.04 2.63
N TRP A 108 -2.31 -7.21 2.68
CA TRP A 108 -2.94 -8.44 3.13
C TRP A 108 -2.73 -9.61 2.15
N THR A 109 -2.97 -9.40 0.86
CA THR A 109 -3.05 -10.44 -0.17
C THR A 109 -1.69 -10.85 -0.69
N ASP A 110 -0.75 -9.91 -0.77
CA ASP A 110 0.56 -10.14 -1.40
C ASP A 110 1.71 -10.09 -0.39
N LEU A 111 1.88 -8.93 0.27
CA LEU A 111 3.12 -8.62 0.98
C LEU A 111 3.23 -9.30 2.35
N PHE A 112 2.12 -9.67 2.98
CA PHE A 112 2.11 -10.33 4.28
C PHE A 112 1.89 -11.83 4.23
N VAL A 113 1.47 -12.39 3.09
CA VAL A 113 1.16 -13.83 2.94
C VAL A 113 2.42 -14.67 2.78
N ASP A 114 3.40 -14.15 2.07
CA ASP A 114 4.64 -14.87 1.78
C ASP A 114 5.61 -14.78 2.97
N GLU A 115 6.03 -15.95 3.48
CA GLU A 115 6.83 -16.03 4.72
C GLU A 115 8.20 -15.33 4.62
N ASP A 116 8.77 -15.24 3.41
CA ASP A 116 10.08 -14.65 3.18
C ASP A 116 9.99 -13.11 3.07
N THR A 117 8.90 -12.61 2.51
CA THR A 117 8.70 -11.17 2.28
C THR A 117 7.95 -10.47 3.42
N ALA A 118 7.07 -11.19 4.13
CA ALA A 118 6.23 -10.62 5.19
C ALA A 118 7.02 -9.93 6.32
N PRO A 119 8.13 -10.50 6.85
CA PRO A 119 8.92 -9.82 7.87
C PRO A 119 9.50 -8.49 7.39
N ILE A 120 9.97 -8.44 6.14
CA ILE A 120 10.55 -7.24 5.53
C ILE A 120 9.46 -6.19 5.32
N ALA A 121 8.35 -6.58 4.68
CA ALA A 121 7.24 -5.67 4.43
C ALA A 121 6.71 -5.06 5.73
N PHE A 122 6.48 -5.89 6.76
CA PHE A 122 5.98 -5.42 8.05
C PHE A 122 6.96 -4.50 8.77
N ALA A 123 8.26 -4.82 8.72
CA ALA A 123 9.31 -3.96 9.27
C ALA A 123 9.31 -2.59 8.57
N GLU A 124 9.20 -2.58 7.25
CA GLU A 124 9.22 -1.36 6.46
C GLU A 124 7.98 -0.48 6.68
N VAL A 125 6.77 -1.04 6.71
CA VAL A 125 5.57 -0.21 6.88
C VAL A 125 5.27 0.17 8.33
N LEU A 126 5.85 -0.53 9.31
CA LEU A 126 5.59 -0.27 10.73
C LEU A 126 6.77 -0.55 11.67
N GLY A 127 7.39 -1.73 11.59
CA GLY A 127 8.30 -2.24 12.61
C GLY A 127 9.54 -1.37 12.87
N ASN A 128 10.06 -0.69 11.85
CA ASN A 128 11.23 0.18 11.95
C ASN A 128 10.93 1.53 12.61
N ASP A 129 9.67 1.94 12.61
CA ASP A 129 9.25 3.31 12.95
C ASP A 129 8.45 3.40 14.24
N LEU A 130 8.48 2.38 15.11
CA LEU A 130 7.64 2.33 16.32
C LEU A 130 7.75 3.58 17.20
N ARG A 131 8.92 4.26 17.21
CA ARG A 131 9.14 5.50 17.97
C ARG A 131 8.50 6.74 17.33
N GLN A 132 8.27 6.71 16.02
CA GLN A 132 7.67 7.81 15.25
C GLN A 132 6.13 7.76 15.25
N LEU A 133 5.52 6.73 15.84
CA LEU A 133 4.06 6.54 15.94
C LEU A 133 3.35 7.48 16.92
N HIS A 134 3.92 8.66 17.20
CA HIS A 134 3.29 9.67 18.05
C HIS A 134 2.60 10.78 17.24
N THR A 135 2.84 10.83 15.92
CA THR A 135 2.15 11.77 15.03
C THR A 135 0.76 11.23 14.65
N PRO A 136 -0.21 12.10 14.30
CA PRO A 136 -1.52 11.65 13.83
C PRO A 136 -1.45 10.73 12.60
N GLY A 137 -0.52 11.01 11.66
CA GLY A 137 -0.26 10.15 10.50
C GLY A 137 0.28 8.78 10.91
N GLY A 138 1.35 8.76 11.72
CA GLY A 138 1.94 7.53 12.22
C GLY A 138 0.94 6.64 12.97
N LEU A 139 0.01 7.24 13.73
CA LEU A 139 -1.07 6.50 14.38
C LEU A 139 -2.07 5.88 13.41
N ARG A 140 -2.46 6.59 12.36
CA ARG A 140 -3.32 6.03 11.31
C ARG A 140 -2.64 4.84 10.65
N ARG A 141 -1.37 5.00 10.26
CA ARG A 141 -0.57 3.94 9.66
C ARG A 141 -0.48 2.73 10.58
N ALA A 142 -0.11 2.92 11.84
CA ALA A 142 0.00 1.82 12.81
C ALA A 142 -1.32 1.06 12.96
N ARG A 143 -2.45 1.75 13.14
CA ARG A 143 -3.76 1.10 13.27
C ARG A 143 -4.12 0.26 12.04
N ARG A 144 -3.87 0.80 10.85
CA ARG A 144 -4.17 0.12 9.58
C ARG A 144 -3.30 -1.10 9.37
N VAL A 145 -1.98 -0.96 9.53
CA VAL A 145 -1.04 -2.07 9.39
C VAL A 145 -1.35 -3.17 10.40
N LEU A 146 -1.59 -2.83 11.68
CA LEU A 146 -1.95 -3.82 12.69
C LEU A 146 -3.24 -4.57 12.32
N ALA A 147 -4.26 -3.85 11.82
CA ALA A 147 -5.54 -4.42 11.43
C ALA A 147 -5.44 -5.43 10.27
N VAL A 148 -4.54 -5.20 9.30
CA VAL A 148 -4.34 -6.10 8.14
C VAL A 148 -3.15 -7.03 8.30
N SER A 149 -2.43 -6.96 9.42
CA SER A 149 -1.35 -7.88 9.69
C SER A 149 -1.89 -9.22 10.20
N GLY A 150 -2.93 -9.83 9.63
CA GLY A 150 -3.25 -11.22 10.01
C GLY A 150 -2.09 -12.18 9.65
N PRO A 151 -1.70 -12.21 8.36
CA PRO A 151 -0.79 -13.23 7.82
C PRO A 151 0.68 -13.19 8.29
N VAL A 152 1.21 -12.04 8.73
CA VAL A 152 2.65 -11.93 9.04
C VAL A 152 3.08 -12.91 10.16
N PRO A 153 4.25 -13.55 10.09
CA PRO A 153 4.75 -14.40 11.17
C PRO A 153 4.84 -13.67 12.52
N TRP A 154 4.46 -14.36 13.61
CA TRP A 154 4.46 -13.79 14.96
C TRP A 154 5.80 -13.18 15.37
N THR A 155 6.90 -13.85 15.01
CA THR A 155 8.27 -13.43 15.30
C THR A 155 8.60 -12.03 14.75
N ALA A 156 8.02 -11.64 13.62
CA ALA A 156 8.19 -10.31 13.05
C ALA A 156 7.31 -9.25 13.73
N LYS A 157 6.16 -9.66 14.28
CA LYS A 157 5.16 -8.76 14.86
C LYS A 157 5.31 -8.46 16.34
N ASP A 158 5.84 -9.42 17.12
CA ASP A 158 5.79 -9.43 18.59
C ASP A 158 6.19 -8.08 19.21
N ARG A 159 7.29 -7.49 18.74
CA ARG A 159 7.75 -6.18 19.20
C ARG A 159 6.75 -5.06 18.96
N ALA A 160 6.14 -5.00 17.77
CA ALA A 160 5.17 -3.98 17.42
C ALA A 160 3.86 -4.16 18.21
N TYR A 161 3.42 -5.40 18.40
CA TYR A 161 2.22 -5.73 19.19
C TYR A 161 2.40 -5.38 20.67
N ARG A 162 3.53 -5.75 21.27
CA ARG A 162 3.85 -5.35 22.66
C ARG A 162 3.90 -3.84 22.81
N TYR A 163 4.53 -3.13 21.87
CA TYR A 163 4.54 -1.67 21.88
C TYR A 163 3.12 -1.09 21.79
N ALA A 164 2.31 -1.56 20.84
CA ALA A 164 0.92 -1.12 20.69
C ALA A 164 0.05 -1.43 21.92
N ALA A 165 0.29 -2.55 22.61
CA ALA A 165 -0.43 -2.92 23.82
C ALA A 165 -0.19 -1.94 24.99
N THR A 166 0.97 -1.29 25.03
CA THR A 166 1.27 -0.23 26.03
C THR A 166 0.59 1.11 25.72
N ARG A 167 -0.10 1.21 24.59
CA ARG A 167 -0.63 2.46 24.05
C ARG A 167 -2.15 2.42 23.90
N PRO A 168 -2.90 3.19 24.71
CA PRO A 168 -4.37 3.16 24.66
C PRO A 168 -4.95 3.44 23.27
N ASP A 169 -4.28 4.29 22.51
CA ASP A 169 -4.71 4.72 21.18
C ASP A 169 -4.40 3.70 20.07
N LEU A 170 -3.53 2.72 20.30
CA LEU A 170 -3.24 1.62 19.37
C LEU A 170 -3.89 0.30 19.80
N ARG A 171 -4.20 0.16 21.09
CA ARG A 171 -4.78 -1.08 21.65
C ARG A 171 -6.03 -1.55 20.92
N LEU A 172 -6.91 -0.63 20.50
CA LEU A 172 -8.15 -0.97 19.77
C LEU A 172 -7.91 -1.53 18.37
N ALA A 173 -6.71 -1.37 17.80
CA ALA A 173 -6.34 -1.95 16.52
C ALA A 173 -5.71 -3.34 16.64
N LEU A 174 -5.50 -3.82 17.87
CA LEU A 174 -5.03 -5.19 18.10
C LEU A 174 -6.22 -6.15 17.99
N PRO A 175 -6.04 -7.35 17.39
CA PRO A 175 -7.05 -8.38 17.39
C PRO A 175 -7.51 -8.69 18.81
N ARG A 176 -8.81 -8.94 19.02
CA ARG A 176 -9.37 -9.24 20.36
C ARG A 176 -8.70 -10.45 21.03
N GLU A 177 -8.21 -11.39 20.24
CA GLU A 177 -7.48 -12.58 20.68
C GLU A 177 -6.18 -12.24 21.42
N TRP A 178 -5.59 -11.08 21.13
CA TRP A 178 -4.42 -10.55 21.84
C TRP A 178 -4.74 -10.12 23.28
N GLU A 179 -5.96 -9.63 23.54
CA GLU A 179 -6.36 -9.20 24.89
C GLU A 179 -6.60 -10.39 25.83
N LEU A 180 -6.84 -11.57 25.27
CA LEU A 180 -7.08 -12.81 26.01
C LEU A 180 -5.82 -13.65 26.21
N SER A 181 -4.76 -13.44 25.41
CA SER A 181 -3.49 -14.13 25.58
C SER A 181 -2.59 -13.38 26.56
N THR A 182 -2.60 -13.77 27.83
CA THR A 182 -1.50 -13.45 28.73
C THR A 182 -0.26 -14.23 28.30
N HIS A 183 0.51 -13.64 27.39
CA HIS A 183 1.93 -13.92 27.11
C HIS A 183 2.34 -15.20 26.38
N ASP A 184 1.50 -15.80 25.53
CA ASP A 184 2.01 -16.76 24.55
C ASP A 184 1.46 -16.52 23.13
N PRO A 185 2.27 -16.79 22.09
CA PRO A 185 1.81 -16.73 20.71
C PRO A 185 0.58 -17.61 20.52
N PRO A 186 -0.40 -17.23 19.68
CA PRO A 186 -1.43 -18.17 19.25
C PRO A 186 -0.71 -19.35 18.60
N GLN A 187 -0.74 -20.51 19.27
CA GLN A 187 -0.20 -21.73 18.69
C GLN A 187 -1.05 -22.03 17.45
N GLY A 188 -0.37 -22.10 16.30
CA GLY A 188 -0.98 -22.31 15.00
C GLY A 188 -1.98 -23.47 15.02
N ARG A 189 -3.10 -23.27 14.35
CA ARG A 189 -3.99 -24.35 13.93
C ARG A 189 -3.68 -24.68 12.48
#